data_AF-G0QU38-F1
#
_entry.id   AF-G0QU38-F1
#
_cell.length_a   1.000
_cell.length_b   1.000
_cell.length_c   1.000
_cell.angle_alpha   90.00
_cell.angle_beta   90.00
_cell.angle_gamma   90.00
#
_symmetry.space_group_name_H-M   'P 1'
#
loop_
_entity.id
_entity.type
_entity.pdbx_description
1 polymer ?
#
loop_
_entity_poly.entity_id
_entity_poly.type
_entity_poly.pdbx_seq_one_letter_code
_entity_poly.pdbx_strand_id
1 'polypeptide(L)'
;MFLDNNNLLESVGLYNQSSIHYLHFDSNSNQLNQIYNVYNVSEKLNKTYFAEGSVLYNDKIYLLTWLERKVLVFDKLLQKKEDNNIDLPEQIQEGWGIALYQDYFIISDGTEYIYFVDPTNFKFIKKIKVVDKHKKVYKYLNELEIYKGKLLANQYYTNNILVINLETGVVEKLYNLIELSQEIQKDMDDKYYIQNGFVLNGIAYNSQLDILLVTGKKWPKVYQIRLI
;
A
#
# COMPACT_ATOMS: atom_id res chain seq x y z
N MET A 1 -1.23 3.23 -0.96
CA MET A 1 -1.93 4.40 -0.39
C MET A 1 -1.13 4.90 0.78
N PHE A 2 -1.03 6.21 1.00
CA PHE A 2 -0.43 6.78 2.22
C PHE A 2 -1.12 8.10 2.58
N LEU A 3 -0.99 8.53 3.83
CA LEU A 3 -1.58 9.77 4.34
C LEU A 3 -0.47 10.76 4.72
N ASP A 4 -0.37 11.87 3.99
CA ASP A 4 0.53 12.99 4.30
C ASP A 4 -0.29 14.17 4.83
N ASN A 5 -0.25 14.37 6.15
CA ASN A 5 -1.12 15.32 6.86
C ASN A 5 -2.61 15.03 6.59
N ASN A 6 -3.29 15.92 5.86
CA ASN A 6 -4.68 15.82 5.43
C ASN A 6 -4.81 15.42 3.94
N ASN A 7 -3.75 14.95 3.31
CA ASN A 7 -3.77 14.53 1.90
C ASN A 7 -3.56 13.02 1.84
N LEU A 8 -4.61 12.32 1.43
CA LEU A 8 -4.53 10.91 1.13
C LEU A 8 -4.12 10.76 -0.34
N LEU A 9 -3.05 10.00 -0.58
CA LEU A 9 -2.68 9.57 -1.92
C LEU A 9 -3.02 8.10 -2.08
N GLU A 10 -3.84 7.80 -3.08
CA GLU A 10 -4.20 6.45 -3.47
C GLU A 10 -3.62 6.14 -4.86
N SER A 11 -3.01 4.96 -5.00
CA SER A 11 -2.62 4.40 -6.29
C SER A 11 -3.63 3.34 -6.71
N VAL A 12 -4.09 3.44 -7.96
CA VAL A 12 -5.07 2.53 -8.55
C VAL A 12 -4.42 1.77 -9.69
N GLY A 13 -4.38 0.45 -9.54
CA GLY A 13 -3.72 -0.45 -10.49
C GLY A 13 -4.71 -1.12 -11.43
N LEU A 14 -4.55 -0.87 -12.73
CA LEU A 14 -5.15 -1.62 -13.82
C LEU A 14 -4.38 -1.33 -15.11
N TYR A 15 -4.07 -2.34 -15.92
CA TYR A 15 -3.39 -2.11 -17.20
C TYR A 15 -4.18 -1.15 -18.09
N ASN A 16 -3.47 -0.16 -18.65
CA ASN A 16 -4.02 0.95 -19.45
C ASN A 16 -4.93 1.93 -18.70
N GLN A 17 -5.18 1.72 -17.41
CA GLN A 17 -6.08 2.53 -16.59
C GLN A 17 -5.45 2.90 -15.23
N SER A 18 -4.14 2.71 -15.08
CA SER A 18 -3.47 2.97 -13.81
C SER A 18 -3.41 4.47 -13.54
N SER A 19 -3.68 4.86 -12.30
CA SER A 19 -3.73 6.26 -11.90
C SER A 19 -3.23 6.48 -10.46
N ILE A 20 -2.92 7.73 -10.16
CA ILE A 20 -2.70 8.22 -8.80
C ILE A 20 -3.79 9.26 -8.51
N HIS A 21 -4.49 9.10 -7.38
CA HIS A 21 -5.53 10.01 -6.92
C HIS A 21 -5.07 10.71 -5.65
N TYR A 22 -5.31 12.02 -5.60
CA TYR A 22 -5.24 12.79 -4.37
C TYR A 22 -6.64 13.10 -3.86
N LEU A 23 -6.85 12.78 -2.58
CA LEU A 23 -8.07 13.04 -1.85
C LEU A 23 -7.75 13.87 -0.62
N HIS A 24 -8.62 14.83 -0.31
CA HIS A 24 -8.49 15.59 0.93
C HIS A 24 -9.17 14.82 2.05
N PHE A 25 -8.43 14.54 3.13
CA PHE A 25 -8.95 13.93 4.33
C PHE A 25 -9.02 15.00 5.43
N ASP A 26 -10.25 15.39 5.81
CA ASP A 26 -10.46 16.30 6.93
C ASP A 26 -10.45 15.51 8.24
N SER A 27 -9.33 15.60 8.95
CA SER A 27 -9.13 14.95 10.24
C SER A 27 -10.01 15.48 11.38
N ASN A 28 -10.64 16.65 11.24
CA ASN A 28 -11.57 17.15 12.26
C ASN A 28 -12.94 16.49 12.18
N SER A 29 -13.42 16.28 10.96
CA SER A 29 -14.72 15.64 10.69
C SER A 29 -14.60 14.13 10.43
N ASN A 30 -13.37 13.61 10.30
CA ASN A 30 -13.06 12.24 9.85
C ASN A 30 -13.73 11.91 8.51
N GLN A 31 -13.81 12.90 7.61
CA GLN A 31 -14.41 12.75 6.29
C GLN A 31 -13.33 12.77 5.21
N LEU A 32 -13.44 11.81 4.30
CA LEU A 32 -12.72 11.85 3.05
C LEU A 32 -13.54 12.67 2.04
N ASN A 33 -13.01 13.81 1.65
CA ASN A 33 -13.60 14.69 0.66
C ASN A 33 -13.24 14.23 -0.76
N GLN A 34 -13.80 14.93 -1.75
CA GLN A 34 -13.64 14.62 -3.16
C GLN A 34 -12.18 14.53 -3.62
N ILE A 35 -11.96 13.69 -4.63
CA ILE A 35 -10.72 13.66 -5.40
C ILE A 35 -10.48 15.06 -5.99
N TYR A 36 -9.33 15.65 -5.71
CA TYR A 36 -9.00 17.00 -6.18
C TYR A 36 -7.88 17.02 -7.23
N ASN A 37 -7.15 15.91 -7.40
CA ASN A 37 -6.16 15.76 -8.47
C ASN A 37 -6.05 14.28 -8.88
N VAL A 38 -5.91 14.04 -10.18
CA VAL A 38 -5.76 12.71 -10.78
C VAL A 38 -4.62 12.74 -11.79
N TYR A 39 -3.68 11.80 -11.66
CA TYR A 39 -2.64 11.56 -12.63
C TYR A 39 -2.87 10.19 -13.30
N ASN A 40 -3.22 10.20 -14.59
CA ASN A 40 -3.38 8.97 -15.38
C ASN A 40 -2.00 8.45 -15.82
N VAL A 41 -1.46 7.47 -15.09
CA VAL A 41 -0.13 6.90 -15.31
C VAL A 41 -0.02 6.33 -16.73
N SER A 42 -1.00 5.55 -17.17
CA SER A 42 -0.95 4.90 -18.48
C SER A 42 -0.97 5.90 -19.65
N GLU A 43 -1.86 6.90 -19.59
CA GLU A 43 -1.98 7.93 -20.63
C GLU A 43 -0.76 8.85 -20.67
N LYS A 44 -0.31 9.33 -19.51
CA LYS A 44 0.76 10.35 -19.42
C LYS A 44 2.14 9.77 -19.73
N LEU A 45 2.37 8.49 -19.48
CA LEU A 45 3.66 7.86 -19.71
C LEU A 45 3.74 7.11 -21.04
N ASN A 46 2.63 6.95 -21.76
CA ASN A 46 2.54 6.13 -22.97
C ASN A 46 3.15 4.73 -22.79
N LYS A 47 2.92 4.14 -21.61
CA LYS A 47 3.45 2.85 -21.19
C LYS A 47 2.36 2.07 -20.45
N THR A 48 2.37 0.75 -20.63
CA THR A 48 1.42 -0.16 -19.99
C THR A 48 1.93 -0.58 -18.60
N TYR A 49 2.08 0.38 -17.69
CA TYR A 49 2.41 0.10 -16.29
C TYR A 49 1.15 -0.24 -15.49
N PHE A 50 1.25 -1.25 -14.62
CA PHE A 50 0.26 -1.53 -13.59
C PHE A 50 0.75 -0.92 -12.28
N ALA A 51 0.11 0.16 -11.82
CA ALA A 51 0.48 0.83 -10.58
C ALA A 51 0.12 -0.01 -9.35
N GLU A 52 1.03 -0.07 -8.37
CA GLU A 52 0.84 -0.80 -7.11
C GLU A 52 1.09 0.15 -5.93
N GLY A 53 1.80 -0.28 -4.89
CA GLY A 53 2.05 0.50 -3.68
C GLY A 53 2.81 1.81 -3.94
N SER A 54 2.55 2.79 -3.08
CA SER A 54 3.20 4.11 -3.12
C SER A 54 3.60 4.59 -1.73
N VAL A 55 4.69 5.36 -1.65
CA VAL A 55 5.17 5.99 -0.41
C VAL A 55 5.73 7.39 -0.68
N LEU A 56 5.62 8.28 0.30
CA LEU A 56 6.28 9.58 0.31
C LEU A 56 7.60 9.52 1.07
N TYR A 57 8.68 10.01 0.46
CA TYR A 57 9.99 10.15 1.11
C TYR A 57 10.76 11.33 0.51
N ASN A 58 11.29 12.23 1.35
CA ASN A 58 12.04 13.42 0.94
C ASN A 58 11.37 14.21 -0.21
N ASP A 59 10.09 14.54 -0.02
CA ASP A 59 9.23 15.27 -0.98
C ASP A 59 9.08 14.61 -2.37
N LYS A 60 9.38 13.32 -2.46
CA LYS A 60 9.16 12.50 -3.64
C LYS A 60 8.21 11.36 -3.35
N ILE A 61 7.35 11.08 -4.32
CA ILE A 61 6.46 9.94 -4.31
C ILE A 61 7.12 8.84 -5.12
N TYR A 62 7.25 7.67 -4.51
CA TYR A 62 7.75 6.47 -5.14
C TYR A 62 6.58 5.53 -5.36
N LEU A 63 6.29 5.22 -6.61
CA LEU A 63 5.20 4.33 -7.01
C LEU A 63 5.79 3.06 -7.61
N LEU A 64 5.46 1.91 -7.03
CA LEU A 64 5.82 0.62 -7.58
C LEU A 64 4.96 0.28 -8.81
N THR A 65 5.54 -0.51 -9.71
CA THR A 65 4.81 -1.19 -10.78
C THR A 65 4.79 -2.69 -10.51
N TRP A 66 3.71 -3.39 -10.88
CA TRP A 66 3.52 -4.81 -10.57
C TRP A 66 4.61 -5.72 -11.17
N LEU A 67 4.49 -6.07 -12.46
CA LEU A 67 5.41 -7.01 -13.13
C LEU A 67 6.56 -6.30 -13.83
N GLU A 68 6.46 -4.98 -14.02
CA GLU A 68 7.38 -4.24 -14.88
C GLU A 68 8.72 -3.91 -14.20
N ARG A 69 8.85 -4.24 -12.90
CA ARG A 69 10.06 -4.04 -12.09
C ARG A 69 10.58 -2.61 -12.07
N LYS A 70 9.70 -1.62 -12.27
CA LYS A 70 10.04 -0.20 -12.21
C LYS A 70 9.48 0.45 -10.96
N VAL A 71 10.16 1.50 -10.53
CA VAL A 71 9.68 2.45 -9.52
C VAL A 71 9.63 3.81 -10.19
N LEU A 72 8.42 4.37 -10.27
CA LEU A 72 8.17 5.67 -10.87
C LEU A 72 8.29 6.73 -9.78
N VAL A 73 9.05 7.80 -10.06
CA VAL A 73 9.32 8.86 -9.09
C VAL A 73 8.67 10.16 -9.54
N PHE A 74 7.84 10.71 -8.66
CA PHE A 74 7.14 11.99 -8.86
C PHE A 74 7.52 12.97 -7.75
N ASP A 75 7.40 14.26 -8.02
CA ASP A 75 7.27 15.22 -6.93
C ASP A 75 5.85 15.22 -6.35
N LYS A 76 5.62 15.99 -5.27
CA LYS A 76 4.30 16.11 -4.63
C LYS A 76 3.20 16.65 -5.56
N LEU A 77 3.56 17.35 -6.64
CA LEU A 77 2.60 17.87 -7.63
C LEU A 77 2.30 16.86 -8.74
N LEU A 78 2.79 15.62 -8.61
CA LEU A 78 2.72 14.56 -9.63
C LEU A 78 3.38 14.94 -10.95
N GLN A 79 4.29 15.92 -10.91
CA GLN A 79 5.13 16.19 -12.06
C GLN A 79 6.23 15.14 -12.07
N LYS A 80 6.32 14.43 -13.19
CA LYS A 80 7.42 13.51 -13.41
C LYS A 80 8.70 14.33 -13.57
N LYS A 81 9.72 14.02 -12.79
CA LYS A 81 11.09 14.44 -13.11
C LYS A 81 11.60 13.46 -14.17
N GLU A 82 11.85 13.94 -15.39
CA GLU A 82 12.17 13.13 -16.59
C GLU A 82 13.09 11.92 -16.31
N ASP A 83 12.78 10.79 -16.96
CA ASP A 83 13.52 9.50 -16.97
C ASP A 83 14.00 8.86 -15.65
N ASN A 84 13.51 9.30 -14.49
CA ASN A 84 13.80 8.65 -13.20
C ASN A 84 12.90 7.42 -12.94
N ASN A 85 12.89 6.45 -13.87
CA ASN A 85 12.35 5.13 -13.58
C ASN A 85 13.49 4.30 -12.96
N ILE A 86 13.38 3.99 -11.68
CA ILE A 86 14.37 3.18 -10.97
C ILE A 86 14.03 1.71 -11.17
N ASP A 87 15.01 0.85 -11.38
CA ASP A 87 14.81 -0.59 -11.39
C ASP A 87 14.67 -1.12 -9.96
N LEU A 88 13.69 -2.01 -9.74
CA LEU A 88 13.63 -2.77 -8.50
C LEU A 88 14.89 -3.65 -8.37
N PRO A 89 15.43 -3.84 -7.15
CA PRO A 89 16.50 -4.79 -6.91
C PRO A 89 16.20 -6.16 -7.52
N GLU A 90 17.22 -6.86 -8.02
CA GLU A 90 17.09 -8.19 -8.62
C GLU A 90 16.46 -9.22 -7.67
N GLN A 91 16.59 -9.00 -6.36
CA GLN A 91 16.01 -9.87 -5.32
C GLN A 91 14.48 -9.77 -5.23
N ILE A 92 13.88 -8.68 -5.72
CA ILE A 92 12.45 -8.39 -5.67
C ILE A 92 11.88 -8.64 -7.07
N GLN A 93 11.04 -9.67 -7.24
CA GLN A 93 10.56 -10.07 -8.57
C GLN A 93 9.36 -9.25 -9.06
N GLU A 94 8.47 -8.89 -8.15
CA GLU A 94 7.28 -8.08 -8.39
C GLU A 94 7.21 -6.93 -7.38
N GLY A 95 6.57 -5.82 -7.72
CA GLY A 95 6.32 -4.73 -6.77
C GLY A 95 4.86 -4.76 -6.30
N TRP A 96 4.60 -4.99 -5.01
CA TRP A 96 3.25 -4.97 -4.43
C TRP A 96 3.11 -3.76 -3.50
N GLY A 97 3.34 -3.91 -2.20
CA GLY A 97 3.29 -2.82 -1.24
C GLY A 97 4.66 -2.17 -0.98
N ILE A 98 4.66 -0.90 -0.59
CA ILE A 98 5.84 -0.16 -0.14
C ILE A 98 5.50 0.73 1.04
N ALA A 99 6.38 0.79 2.04
CA ALA A 99 6.28 1.72 3.15
C ALA A 99 7.68 2.21 3.58
N LEU A 100 7.73 3.25 4.42
CA LEU A 100 8.97 3.78 4.98
C LEU A 100 9.11 3.35 6.44
N TYR A 101 10.22 2.69 6.78
CA TYR A 101 10.53 2.29 8.15
C TYR A 101 11.94 2.72 8.55
N GLN A 102 12.00 3.58 9.58
CA GLN A 102 13.21 4.25 10.10
C GLN A 102 13.90 5.12 9.06
N ASP A 103 14.52 4.55 8.03
CA ASP A 103 15.10 5.22 6.86
C ASP A 103 15.21 4.28 5.64
N TYR A 104 14.51 3.14 5.70
CA TYR A 104 14.51 2.13 4.63
C TYR A 104 13.16 2.08 3.97
N PHE A 105 13.15 1.89 2.65
CA PHE A 105 11.98 1.34 2.01
C PHE A 105 11.85 -0.12 2.38
N ILE A 106 10.65 -0.49 2.79
CA ILE A 106 10.24 -1.87 2.93
C ILE A 106 9.26 -2.20 1.82
N ILE A 107 9.49 -3.30 1.11
CA ILE A 107 8.72 -3.69 -0.07
C ILE A 107 8.23 -5.12 0.11
N SER A 108 6.99 -5.37 -0.31
CA SER A 108 6.43 -6.71 -0.51
C SER A 108 6.34 -7.02 -2.01
N ASP A 109 6.42 -8.30 -2.35
CA ASP A 109 6.33 -8.83 -3.72
C ASP A 109 5.30 -9.97 -3.83
N GLY A 110 4.38 -10.05 -2.86
CA GLY A 110 3.41 -11.15 -2.76
C GLY A 110 3.97 -12.46 -2.19
N THR A 111 5.29 -12.58 -1.97
CA THR A 111 5.87 -13.75 -1.30
C THR A 111 5.73 -13.66 0.23
N GLU A 112 6.42 -14.54 0.95
CA GLU A 112 6.54 -14.46 2.41
C GLU A 112 7.61 -13.48 2.92
N TYR A 113 8.28 -12.75 2.04
CA TYR A 113 9.39 -11.87 2.42
C TYR A 113 8.99 -10.39 2.42
N ILE A 114 9.56 -9.65 3.37
CA ILE A 114 9.62 -8.19 3.34
C ILE A 114 11.07 -7.80 3.07
N TYR A 115 11.28 -7.00 2.03
CA TYR A 115 12.59 -6.59 1.56
C TYR A 115 12.91 -5.19 2.02
N PHE A 116 14.11 -4.98 2.53
CA PHE A 116 14.64 -3.68 2.90
C PHE A 116 15.52 -3.15 1.77
N VAL A 117 15.24 -1.92 1.35
CA VAL A 117 15.88 -1.24 0.23
C VAL A 117 16.34 0.14 0.70
N ASP A 118 17.57 0.50 0.33
CA ASP A 118 18.11 1.83 0.55
C ASP A 118 17.40 2.84 -0.38
N PRO A 119 16.71 3.87 0.15
CA PRO A 119 15.93 4.78 -0.67
C PRO A 119 16.79 5.73 -1.53
N THR A 120 18.10 5.84 -1.26
CA THR A 120 19.02 6.74 -1.99
C THR A 120 19.50 6.15 -3.31
N ASN A 121 19.67 4.82 -3.36
CA ASN A 121 20.28 4.12 -4.48
C ASN A 121 19.49 2.87 -4.91
N PHE A 122 18.37 2.56 -4.24
CA PHE A 122 17.51 1.41 -4.48
C PHE A 122 18.23 0.06 -4.43
N LYS A 123 19.33 -0.04 -3.68
CA LYS A 123 20.00 -1.33 -3.46
C LYS A 123 19.30 -2.12 -2.37
N PHE A 124 19.18 -3.42 -2.62
CA PHE A 124 18.76 -4.41 -1.63
C PHE A 124 19.73 -4.42 -0.44
N ILE A 125 19.17 -4.41 0.77
CA ILE A 125 19.93 -4.48 2.03
C ILE A 125 19.77 -5.86 2.67
N LYS A 126 18.52 -6.26 2.92
CA LYS A 126 18.18 -7.55 3.55
C LYS A 126 16.73 -7.90 3.25
N LYS A 127 16.34 -9.12 3.60
CA LYS A 127 14.93 -9.51 3.69
C LYS A 127 14.65 -10.26 4.97
N ILE A 128 13.43 -10.16 5.45
CA ILE A 128 12.92 -10.93 6.58
C ILE A 128 11.80 -11.84 6.10
N LYS A 129 11.71 -13.04 6.69
CA LYS A 129 10.63 -13.99 6.40
C LYS A 129 9.49 -13.78 7.39
N VAL A 130 8.26 -13.67 6.91
CA VAL A 130 7.09 -13.44 7.76
C VAL A 130 6.54 -14.77 8.26
N VAL A 131 6.57 -14.96 9.58
CA VAL A 131 6.15 -16.21 10.26
C VAL A 131 5.40 -15.92 11.56
N ASP A 132 4.63 -16.86 12.09
CA ASP A 132 4.19 -16.79 13.50
C ASP A 132 5.22 -17.42 14.46
N LYS A 133 4.91 -17.38 15.75
CA LYS A 133 5.70 -18.01 16.83
C LYS A 133 5.88 -19.53 16.67
N HIS A 134 5.06 -20.19 15.86
CA HIS A 134 5.12 -21.62 15.56
C HIS A 134 5.78 -21.90 14.21
N LYS A 135 6.41 -20.90 13.59
CA LYS A 135 7.08 -20.96 12.27
C LYS A 135 6.11 -21.20 11.10
N LYS A 136 4.80 -20.99 11.27
CA LYS A 136 3.87 -20.94 10.14
C LYS A 136 4.23 -19.76 9.26
N VAL A 137 4.39 -20.00 7.96
CA VAL A 137 4.75 -18.97 6.99
C VAL A 137 3.49 -18.26 6.49
N TYR A 138 3.56 -16.92 6.41
CA TYR A 138 2.52 -16.09 5.79
C TYR A 138 3.00 -15.64 4.41
N LYS A 139 2.12 -15.74 3.41
CA LYS A 139 2.36 -15.36 2.01
C LYS A 139 1.29 -14.36 1.55
N TYR A 140 1.46 -13.85 0.35
CA TYR A 140 0.55 -12.90 -0.30
C TYR A 140 0.47 -11.57 0.46
N LEU A 141 1.61 -11.12 0.94
CA LEU A 141 1.77 -9.83 1.58
C LEU A 141 1.60 -8.73 0.51
N ASN A 142 0.54 -7.93 0.64
CA ASN A 142 0.19 -6.91 -0.34
C ASN A 142 0.50 -5.52 0.21
N GLU A 143 -0.52 -4.67 0.41
CA GLU A 143 -0.32 -3.34 0.97
C GLU A 143 0.41 -3.35 2.31
N LEU A 144 1.30 -2.37 2.50
CA LEU A 144 2.14 -2.19 3.68
C LEU A 144 1.92 -0.80 4.30
N GLU A 145 1.94 -0.71 5.62
CA GLU A 145 1.95 0.58 6.35
C GLU A 145 2.67 0.43 7.70
N ILE A 146 3.38 1.46 8.15
CA ILE A 146 3.97 1.47 9.50
C ILE A 146 2.98 2.04 10.50
N TYR A 147 2.57 1.20 11.45
CA TYR A 147 1.68 1.57 12.54
C TYR A 147 2.39 1.39 13.88
N LYS A 148 2.62 2.49 14.60
CA LYS A 148 3.23 2.50 15.94
C LYS A 148 4.52 1.65 16.03
N GLY A 149 5.39 1.77 15.03
CA GLY A 149 6.68 1.08 14.96
C GLY A 149 6.62 -0.38 14.49
N LYS A 150 5.45 -0.89 14.12
CA LYS A 150 5.25 -2.22 13.54
C LYS A 150 4.77 -2.11 12.10
N LEU A 151 5.00 -3.16 11.32
CA LEU A 151 4.48 -3.25 9.97
C LEU A 151 3.07 -3.83 10.00
N LEU A 152 2.11 -3.13 9.43
CA LEU A 152 0.84 -3.71 9.01
C LEU A 152 0.99 -4.20 7.57
N ALA A 153 0.53 -5.43 7.31
CA ALA A 153 0.44 -5.96 5.96
C ALA A 153 -0.94 -6.52 5.69
N ASN A 154 -1.59 -6.08 4.60
CA ASN A 154 -2.74 -6.81 4.08
C ASN A 154 -2.27 -8.16 3.54
N GLN A 155 -3.03 -9.22 3.83
CA GLN A 155 -2.84 -10.52 3.20
C GLN A 155 -3.86 -10.69 2.09
N TYR A 156 -3.39 -10.69 0.84
CA TYR A 156 -4.23 -10.77 -0.36
C TYR A 156 -5.11 -12.03 -0.34
N TYR A 157 -6.30 -11.93 -0.95
CA TYR A 157 -7.39 -12.92 -0.89
C TYR A 157 -7.96 -13.21 0.50
N THR A 158 -7.60 -12.43 1.52
CA THR A 158 -8.17 -12.55 2.86
C THR A 158 -8.64 -11.19 3.38
N ASN A 159 -9.36 -11.18 4.50
CA ASN A 159 -9.67 -9.97 5.25
C ASN A 159 -8.66 -9.72 6.37
N ASN A 160 -7.46 -10.31 6.30
CA ASN A 160 -6.49 -10.23 7.37
C ASN A 160 -5.57 -9.00 7.22
N ILE A 161 -5.29 -8.36 8.35
CA ILE A 161 -4.15 -7.46 8.55
C ILE A 161 -3.20 -8.14 9.52
N LEU A 162 -1.97 -8.37 9.09
CA LEU A 162 -0.90 -8.92 9.93
C LEU A 162 -0.14 -7.77 10.59
N VAL A 163 0.10 -7.88 11.90
CA VAL A 163 1.00 -6.98 12.64
C VAL A 163 2.34 -7.68 12.77
N ILE A 164 3.34 -7.21 12.02
CA ILE A 164 4.63 -7.85 11.86
C ILE A 164 5.70 -7.05 12.59
N ASN A 165 6.48 -7.75 13.41
CA ASN A 165 7.70 -7.23 13.98
C ASN A 165 8.81 -7.27 12.91
N LEU A 166 9.27 -6.10 12.46
CA LEU A 166 10.26 -5.98 11.40
C LEU A 166 11.68 -6.43 11.79
N GLU A 167 11.98 -6.55 13.08
CA GLU A 167 13.29 -7.05 13.53
C GLU A 167 13.37 -8.58 13.44
N THR A 168 12.25 -9.26 13.67
CA THR A 168 12.20 -10.73 13.78
C THR A 168 11.45 -11.42 12.64
N GLY A 169 10.61 -10.69 11.91
CA GLY A 169 9.65 -11.25 10.96
C GLY A 169 8.43 -11.92 11.61
N VAL A 170 8.31 -11.88 12.94
CA VAL A 170 7.21 -12.54 13.65
C VAL A 170 5.92 -11.73 13.54
N VAL A 171 4.83 -12.39 13.15
CA VAL A 171 3.47 -11.90 13.26
C VAL A 171 3.06 -11.92 14.73
N GLU A 172 2.96 -10.74 15.33
CA GLU A 172 2.60 -10.56 16.75
C GLU A 172 1.09 -10.59 16.94
N LYS A 173 0.34 -10.14 15.94
CA LYS A 173 -1.13 -10.13 15.96
C LYS A 173 -1.68 -10.25 14.54
N LEU A 174 -2.87 -10.83 14.43
CA LEU A 174 -3.65 -10.89 13.20
C LEU A 174 -5.02 -10.32 13.51
N TYR A 175 -5.41 -9.29 12.76
CA TYR A 175 -6.77 -8.76 12.77
C TYR A 175 -7.51 -9.28 11.54
N ASN A 176 -8.72 -9.77 11.73
CA ASN A 176 -9.59 -10.20 10.65
C ASN A 176 -10.76 -9.23 10.53
N LEU A 177 -10.85 -8.55 9.39
CA LEU A 177 -11.83 -7.49 9.10
C LEU A 177 -13.03 -8.04 8.31
N ILE A 178 -13.37 -9.33 8.45
CA ILE A 178 -14.47 -9.94 7.69
C ILE A 178 -15.81 -9.27 7.95
N GLU A 179 -16.10 -8.86 9.19
CA GLU A 179 -17.36 -8.18 9.52
C GLU A 179 -17.47 -6.84 8.79
N LEU A 180 -16.40 -6.06 8.75
CA LEU A 180 -16.34 -4.82 7.99
C LEU A 180 -16.53 -5.07 6.49
N SER A 181 -15.84 -6.07 5.93
CA SER A 181 -16.01 -6.46 4.52
C SER A 181 -17.45 -6.89 4.21
N GLN A 182 -18.14 -7.54 5.15
CA GLN A 182 -19.54 -7.95 4.98
C GLN A 182 -20.50 -6.77 5.10
N GLU A 183 -20.24 -5.82 6.00
CA GLU A 183 -21.02 -4.58 6.11
C GLU A 183 -20.96 -3.79 4.80
N ILE A 184 -19.76 -3.65 4.24
CA ILE A 184 -19.49 -3.00 2.96
C ILE A 184 -20.26 -3.68 1.82
N GLN A 185 -20.34 -5.01 1.82
CA GLN A 185 -21.09 -5.76 0.80
C GLN A 185 -22.60 -5.53 0.88
N LYS A 186 -23.18 -5.23 2.06
CA LYS A 186 -24.62 -4.96 2.18
C LYS A 186 -25.03 -3.68 1.47
N ASP A 187 -24.13 -2.71 1.38
CA ASP A 187 -24.34 -1.45 0.66
C ASP A 187 -24.16 -1.61 -0.87
N MET A 188 -23.91 -2.82 -1.36
CA MET A 188 -23.55 -3.11 -2.76
C MET A 188 -24.31 -4.34 -3.30
N ASP A 189 -24.47 -4.44 -4.63
CA ASP A 189 -25.20 -5.56 -5.26
C ASP A 189 -24.51 -6.93 -5.01
N ASP A 190 -25.13 -8.05 -5.39
CA ASP A 190 -24.60 -9.42 -5.21
C ASP A 190 -23.27 -9.76 -5.94
N LYS A 191 -22.58 -8.78 -6.55
CA LYS A 191 -21.35 -9.00 -7.35
C LYS A 191 -20.04 -8.74 -6.58
N TYR A 192 -20.10 -8.37 -5.31
CA TYR A 192 -18.99 -7.76 -4.57
C TYR A 192 -18.23 -8.75 -3.66
N TYR A 193 -17.86 -9.91 -4.20
CA TYR A 193 -17.08 -10.93 -3.49
C TYR A 193 -15.56 -10.77 -3.68
N ILE A 194 -14.75 -11.26 -2.72
CA ILE A 194 -13.28 -11.36 -2.81
C ILE A 194 -12.83 -11.99 -4.13
N GLN A 195 -13.52 -13.04 -4.56
CA GLN A 195 -13.29 -13.77 -5.80
C GLN A 195 -13.49 -12.93 -7.08
N ASN A 196 -14.18 -11.79 -6.98
CA ASN A 196 -14.35 -10.79 -8.05
C ASN A 196 -13.39 -9.59 -7.91
N GLY A 197 -12.38 -9.71 -7.04
CA GLY A 197 -11.37 -8.70 -6.79
C GLY A 197 -11.76 -7.62 -5.77
N PHE A 198 -12.85 -7.81 -5.00
CA PHE A 198 -13.23 -6.93 -3.89
C PHE A 198 -12.52 -7.35 -2.62
N VAL A 199 -11.27 -6.93 -2.51
CA VAL A 199 -10.36 -7.38 -1.45
C VAL A 199 -9.86 -6.21 -0.63
N LEU A 200 -9.72 -6.45 0.68
CA LEU A 200 -9.03 -5.54 1.58
C LEU A 200 -7.62 -5.27 1.05
N ASN A 201 -7.34 -4.01 0.73
CA ASN A 201 -6.09 -3.56 0.15
C ASN A 201 -6.03 -2.03 0.23
N GLY A 202 -5.16 -1.52 1.08
CA GLY A 202 -5.08 -0.09 1.36
C GLY A 202 -5.09 0.14 2.86
N ILE A 203 -3.95 0.57 3.39
CA ILE A 203 -3.76 0.97 4.78
C ILE A 203 -3.02 2.29 4.72
N ALA A 204 -3.50 3.30 5.46
CA ALA A 204 -2.77 4.55 5.62
C ALA A 204 -2.77 4.98 7.08
N TYR A 205 -1.63 5.42 7.60
CA TYR A 205 -1.52 5.85 8.99
C TYR A 205 -0.91 7.25 9.12
N ASN A 206 -1.60 8.14 9.82
CA ASN A 206 -1.04 9.39 10.30
C ASN A 206 -0.66 9.26 11.78
N SER A 207 0.64 9.22 12.05
CA SER A 207 1.19 9.03 13.40
C SER A 207 1.02 10.25 14.32
N GLN A 208 0.91 11.45 13.75
CA GLN A 208 0.72 12.69 14.54
C GLN A 208 -0.70 12.78 15.08
N LEU A 209 -1.68 12.32 14.29
CA LEU A 209 -3.11 12.39 14.64
C LEU A 209 -3.65 11.05 15.20
N ASP A 210 -2.85 9.99 15.18
CA ASP A 210 -3.23 8.60 15.48
C ASP A 210 -4.45 8.13 14.67
N ILE A 211 -4.46 8.44 13.37
CA ILE A 211 -5.54 8.08 12.44
C ILE A 211 -5.07 6.94 11.56
N LEU A 212 -5.76 5.80 11.67
CA LEU A 212 -5.57 4.62 10.83
C LEU A 212 -6.76 4.47 9.88
N LEU A 213 -6.48 4.52 8.59
CA LEU A 213 -7.45 4.34 7.52
C LEU A 213 -7.24 2.98 6.84
N VAL A 214 -8.34 2.34 6.45
CA VAL A 214 -8.36 1.12 5.64
C VAL A 214 -9.36 1.23 4.51
N THR A 215 -9.05 0.60 3.38
CA THR A 215 -9.95 0.48 2.23
C THR A 215 -9.69 -0.85 1.49
N GLY A 216 -10.30 -1.01 0.32
CA GLY A 216 -10.10 -2.18 -0.52
C GLY A 216 -10.27 -1.88 -2.00
N LYS A 217 -9.80 -2.82 -2.82
CA LYS A 217 -10.00 -2.77 -4.26
C LYS A 217 -11.50 -2.72 -4.54
N LYS A 218 -11.92 -1.66 -5.24
CA LYS A 218 -13.32 -1.37 -5.60
C LYS A 218 -14.27 -1.14 -4.40
N TRP A 219 -13.74 -0.86 -3.21
CA TRP A 219 -14.59 -0.44 -2.10
C TRP A 219 -15.12 0.98 -2.34
N PRO A 220 -16.38 1.28 -1.96
CA PRO A 220 -16.99 2.59 -2.20
C PRO A 220 -16.58 3.63 -1.15
N LYS A 221 -15.95 3.19 -0.05
CA LYS A 221 -15.69 3.98 1.15
C LYS A 221 -14.32 3.62 1.72
N VAL A 222 -13.67 4.61 2.34
CA VAL A 222 -12.51 4.45 3.22
C VAL A 222 -13.00 4.51 4.66
N TYR A 223 -12.47 3.64 5.52
CA TYR A 223 -12.87 3.53 6.91
C TYR A 223 -11.73 3.93 7.83
N GLN A 224 -12.00 4.83 8.78
CA GLN A 224 -11.15 5.00 9.93
C GLN A 224 -11.45 3.90 10.95
N ILE A 225 -10.40 3.21 11.40
CA ILE A 225 -10.54 2.12 12.36
C ILE A 225 -9.62 2.32 13.56
N ARG A 226 -9.96 1.66 14.67
CA ARG A 226 -9.07 1.49 15.82
C ARG A 226 -8.83 0.01 16.04
N LEU A 227 -7.55 -0.36 16.10
CA LEU A 227 -7.14 -1.72 16.43
C LEU A 227 -7.08 -1.86 17.96
N ILE A 228 -7.81 -2.83 18.51
CA ILE A 228 -7.92 -3.12 19.96
C ILE A 228 -7.17 -4.41 20.26
#